data_AF-H6W9B8-F1
#
_entry.id   AF-H6W9B8-F1
#
_cell.length_a   1.000
_cell.length_b   1.000
_cell.length_c   1.000
_cell.angle_alpha   90.00
_cell.angle_beta   90.00
_cell.angle_gamma   90.00
#
_symmetry.space_group_name_H-M   'P 1'
#
loop_
_entity.id
_entity.type
_entity.pdbx_description
1 polymer ?
#
loop_
_entity_poly.entity_id
_entity_poly.type
_entity_poly.pdbx_seq_one_letter_code
_entity_poly.pdbx_strand_id
1 'polypeptide(L)'
;KRATCTFSGSSGAASASKSKASCATIVLSALAVPSGTTLDLTGLTSGTKVIFEGITTFGYEEWSGPLVSVSGTDITVTQSGSAYLDGKGASYWDG
;
A
#
# COMPACT_ATOMS: atom_id res chain seq x y z
N LYS A 1 12.01 -16.51 -12.00
CA LYS A 1 12.47 -15.27 -11.28
C LYS A 1 11.22 -14.40 -11.08
N ARG A 2 10.85 -14.02 -9.85
CA ARG A 2 9.71 -13.12 -9.62
C ARG A 2 10.04 -11.72 -10.18
N ALA A 3 9.04 -11.00 -10.68
CA ALA A 3 9.21 -9.74 -11.41
C ALA A 3 9.11 -8.51 -10.51
N THR A 4 9.47 -7.33 -11.05
CA THR A 4 9.04 -6.05 -10.49
C THR A 4 7.63 -5.75 -11.00
N CYS A 5 6.72 -5.43 -10.10
CA CYS A 5 5.35 -5.05 -10.40
C CYS A 5 5.11 -3.62 -9.93
N THR A 6 4.51 -2.79 -10.78
CA THR A 6 4.12 -1.43 -10.41
C THR A 6 2.60 -1.30 -10.43
N PHE A 7 2.04 -0.79 -9.35
CA PHE A 7 0.61 -0.52 -9.19
C PHE A 7 0.39 0.95 -8.87
N SER A 8 -0.60 1.57 -9.50
CA SER A 8 -0.89 3.01 -9.35
C SER A 8 -2.38 3.32 -9.42
N GLY A 9 -2.74 4.56 -9.05
CA GLY A 9 -4.11 5.06 -9.15
C GLY A 9 -5.10 4.39 -8.18
N SER A 10 -6.39 4.47 -8.51
CA SER A 10 -7.49 4.04 -7.64
C SER A 10 -7.71 2.53 -7.59
N SER A 11 -7.32 1.81 -8.64
CA SER A 11 -7.38 0.34 -8.70
C SER A 11 -6.08 -0.33 -8.28
N GLY A 12 -5.04 0.45 -8.00
CA GLY A 12 -3.70 -0.06 -7.70
C GLY A 12 -3.65 -0.89 -6.43
N ALA A 13 -4.37 -0.50 -5.38
CA ALA A 13 -4.44 -1.25 -4.12
C ALA A 13 -5.04 -2.66 -4.31
N ALA A 14 -6.15 -2.76 -5.04
CA ALA A 14 -6.79 -4.05 -5.35
C ALA A 14 -5.90 -4.93 -6.24
N SER A 15 -5.26 -4.32 -7.24
CA SER A 15 -4.36 -5.02 -8.16
C SER A 15 -3.10 -5.54 -7.45
N ALA A 16 -2.56 -4.75 -6.52
CA ALA A 16 -1.44 -5.13 -5.67
C ALA A 16 -1.81 -6.32 -4.77
N SER A 17 -2.94 -6.26 -4.07
CA SER A 17 -3.40 -7.38 -3.22
C SER A 17 -3.59 -8.67 -4.01
N LYS A 18 -4.15 -8.60 -5.22
CA LYS A 18 -4.35 -9.78 -6.09
C LYS A 18 -3.04 -10.38 -6.60
N SER A 19 -2.01 -9.55 -6.82
CA SER A 19 -0.80 -9.96 -7.55
C SER A 19 0.44 -10.05 -6.67
N LYS A 20 0.38 -9.66 -5.40
CA LYS A 20 1.54 -9.54 -4.49
C LYS A 20 2.44 -10.79 -4.41
N ALA A 21 1.88 -11.99 -4.55
CA ALA A 21 2.64 -13.25 -4.49
C ALA A 21 3.53 -13.51 -5.73
N SER A 22 3.25 -12.88 -6.88
CA SER A 22 4.04 -13.08 -8.11
C SER A 22 5.22 -12.09 -8.23
N CYS A 23 5.28 -11.09 -7.35
CA CYS A 23 6.24 -9.99 -7.39
C CYS A 23 7.42 -10.22 -6.42
N ALA A 24 8.65 -9.95 -6.87
CA ALA A 24 9.82 -9.82 -5.99
C ALA A 24 9.92 -8.39 -5.45
N THR A 25 9.58 -7.42 -6.29
CA THR A 25 9.52 -6.00 -5.94
C THR A 25 8.15 -5.48 -6.28
N ILE A 26 7.49 -4.83 -5.33
CA ILE A 26 6.19 -4.19 -5.48
C ILE A 26 6.42 -2.69 -5.36
N VAL A 27 6.18 -1.95 -6.45
CA VAL A 27 6.20 -0.49 -6.47
C VAL A 27 4.77 0.02 -6.41
N LEU A 28 4.46 0.81 -5.39
CA LEU A 28 3.16 1.42 -5.16
C LEU A 28 3.26 2.91 -5.46
N SER A 29 2.81 3.32 -6.63
CA SER A 29 3.04 4.66 -7.17
C SER A 29 1.77 5.50 -7.14
N ALA A 30 1.74 6.49 -6.26
CA ALA A 30 0.64 7.43 -6.08
C ALA A 30 -0.74 6.75 -6.01
N LEU A 31 -0.91 5.84 -5.04
CA LEU A 31 -2.17 5.12 -4.85
C LEU A 31 -3.27 6.03 -4.28
N ALA A 32 -4.51 5.77 -4.70
CA ALA A 32 -5.70 6.26 -4.04
C ALA A 32 -6.48 5.05 -3.49
N VAL A 33 -6.23 4.71 -2.24
CA VAL A 33 -6.88 3.58 -1.57
C VAL A 33 -8.35 3.95 -1.30
N PRO A 34 -9.33 3.12 -1.73
CA PRO A 34 -10.75 3.38 -1.44
C PRO A 34 -11.04 3.51 0.05
N SER A 35 -12.10 4.25 0.40
CA SER A 35 -12.56 4.36 1.79
C SER A 35 -12.95 2.99 2.35
N GLY A 36 -12.80 2.80 3.67
CA GLY A 36 -13.20 1.55 4.32
C GLY A 36 -12.42 0.31 3.89
N THR A 37 -11.32 0.48 3.16
CA THR A 37 -10.50 -0.63 2.65
C THR A 37 -9.07 -0.56 3.13
N THR A 38 -8.47 -1.75 3.32
CA THR A 38 -7.05 -1.89 3.64
C THR A 38 -6.25 -2.01 2.35
N LEU A 39 -5.13 -1.28 2.26
CA LEU A 39 -4.03 -1.63 1.37
C LEU A 39 -3.38 -2.93 1.88
N ASP A 40 -3.88 -4.06 1.39
CA ASP A 40 -3.52 -5.38 1.89
C ASP A 40 -2.26 -5.94 1.21
N LEU A 41 -1.13 -5.80 1.90
CA LEU A 41 0.16 -6.40 1.59
C LEU A 41 0.50 -7.50 2.60
N THR A 42 -0.48 -8.20 3.15
CA THR A 42 -0.24 -9.37 4.00
C THR A 42 0.17 -10.60 3.18
N GLY A 43 0.90 -11.54 3.78
CA GLY A 43 1.27 -12.80 3.14
C GLY A 43 2.25 -12.62 1.98
N LEU A 44 3.12 -11.61 2.04
CA LEU A 44 4.16 -11.43 1.02
C LEU A 44 5.12 -12.60 1.04
N THR A 45 5.54 -13.02 -0.15
CA THR A 45 6.56 -14.05 -0.28
C THR A 45 7.87 -13.58 0.35
N SER A 46 8.61 -14.51 0.95
CA SER A 46 9.86 -14.16 1.64
C SER A 46 10.83 -13.39 0.75
N GLY A 47 11.46 -12.35 1.31
CA GLY A 47 12.40 -11.47 0.63
C GLY A 47 11.78 -10.41 -0.26
N THR A 48 10.44 -10.26 -0.29
CA THR A 48 9.79 -9.26 -1.13
C THR A 48 10.11 -7.83 -0.69
N LYS A 49 10.37 -6.97 -1.66
CA LYS A 49 10.59 -5.53 -1.47
C LYS A 49 9.34 -4.75 -1.82
N VAL A 50 8.91 -3.83 -0.96
CA VAL A 50 7.83 -2.88 -1.20
C VAL A 50 8.42 -1.48 -1.25
N ILE A 51 8.09 -0.72 -2.29
CA ILE A 51 8.58 0.64 -2.51
C ILE A 51 7.36 1.55 -2.71
N PHE A 52 7.16 2.52 -1.83
CA PHE A 52 6.17 3.58 -2.02
C PHE A 52 6.77 4.72 -2.84
N GLU A 53 6.03 5.19 -3.85
CA GLU A 53 6.38 6.36 -4.67
C GLU A 53 5.22 7.36 -4.69
N GLY A 54 5.54 8.66 -4.71
CA GLY A 54 4.53 9.71 -4.68
C GLY A 54 3.70 9.69 -3.39
N ILE A 55 2.46 10.16 -3.48
CA ILE A 55 1.56 10.30 -2.34
C ILE A 55 0.53 9.17 -2.39
N THR A 56 0.52 8.30 -1.38
CA THR A 56 -0.56 7.35 -1.19
C THR A 56 -1.63 7.98 -0.31
N THR A 57 -2.87 8.07 -0.80
CA THR A 57 -4.01 8.66 -0.08
C THR A 57 -5.04 7.60 0.28
N PHE A 58 -5.85 7.88 1.30
CA PHE A 58 -6.94 7.00 1.75
C PHE A 58 -8.27 7.75 1.67
N GLY A 59 -9.32 7.07 1.19
CA GLY A 59 -10.67 7.59 1.22
C GLY A 59 -11.20 7.70 2.65
N TYR A 60 -11.99 8.75 2.93
CA TYR A 60 -12.60 8.95 4.24
C TYR A 60 -13.79 8.02 4.44
N GLU A 61 -13.80 7.35 5.58
CA GLU A 61 -14.93 6.56 6.12
C GLU A 61 -14.65 6.30 7.60
N GLU A 62 -15.67 6.35 8.45
CA GLU A 62 -15.54 5.98 9.87
C GLU A 62 -15.51 4.45 10.00
N TRP A 63 -14.32 3.91 10.23
CA TRP A 63 -14.11 2.47 10.39
C TRP A 63 -12.88 2.21 11.27
N SER A 64 -12.75 0.98 11.77
CA SER A 64 -11.68 0.61 12.69
C SER A 64 -10.30 0.44 12.03
N GLY A 65 -10.21 0.53 10.70
CA GLY A 65 -8.98 0.22 9.98
C GLY A 65 -8.63 -1.28 9.99
N PRO A 66 -7.36 -1.63 9.63
CA PRO A 66 -6.23 -0.73 9.36
C PRO A 66 -6.22 -0.16 7.92
N LEU A 67 -5.62 1.02 7.74
CA LEU A 67 -5.39 1.62 6.41
C LEU A 67 -4.40 0.80 5.56
N VAL A 68 -3.32 0.31 6.18
CA VAL A 68 -2.28 -0.51 5.53
C VAL A 68 -1.98 -1.71 6.41
N SER A 69 -1.83 -2.89 5.81
CA SER A 69 -1.41 -4.10 6.53
C SER A 69 -0.32 -4.82 5.74
N VAL A 70 0.79 -5.17 6.41
CA VAL A 70 1.95 -5.80 5.79
C VAL A 70 2.37 -7.00 6.64
N SER A 71 2.61 -8.15 6.00
CA SER A 71 3.18 -9.32 6.69
C SER A 71 3.97 -10.22 5.73
N GLY A 72 4.93 -10.96 6.28
CA GLY A 72 5.80 -11.87 5.56
C GLY A 72 7.12 -12.09 6.29
N THR A 73 8.02 -12.85 5.68
CA THR A 73 9.38 -13.10 6.20
C THR A 73 10.40 -12.29 5.37
N ASP A 74 11.40 -11.69 6.02
CA ASP A 74 12.45 -10.92 5.35
C ASP A 74 11.93 -9.85 4.38
N ILE A 75 10.88 -9.14 4.78
CA ILE A 75 10.26 -8.09 3.97
C ILE A 75 11.00 -6.78 4.16
N THR A 76 11.29 -6.09 3.06
CA THR A 76 11.84 -4.73 3.07
C THR A 76 10.78 -3.75 2.58
N VAL A 77 10.38 -2.79 3.42
CA VAL A 77 9.45 -1.72 3.05
C VAL A 77 10.20 -0.40 3.06
N THR A 78 10.17 0.32 1.95
CA THR A 78 10.89 1.57 1.74
C THR A 78 10.07 2.53 0.88
N GLN A 79 10.63 3.72 0.65
CA GLN A 79 10.05 4.77 -0.15
C GLN A 79 11.10 5.33 -1.12
N SER A 80 10.64 5.80 -2.27
CA SER A 80 11.45 6.53 -3.25
C SER A 80 11.24 8.03 -3.09
N GLY A 81 12.32 8.82 -3.10
CA GLY A 81 12.26 10.27 -2.99
C GLY A 81 11.55 10.75 -1.71
N SER A 82 10.62 11.69 -1.88
CA SER A 82 9.82 12.30 -0.80
C SER A 82 8.44 11.66 -0.63
N ALA A 83 8.28 10.40 -1.02
CA ALA A 83 7.00 9.71 -0.95
C ALA A 83 6.50 9.61 0.50
N TYR A 84 5.18 9.77 0.69
CA TYR A 84 4.53 9.69 2.00
C TYR A 84 3.12 9.13 1.89
N LEU A 85 2.58 8.71 3.04
CA LEU A 85 1.22 8.21 3.19
C LEU A 85 0.38 9.31 3.83
N ASP A 86 -0.59 9.82 3.08
CA ASP A 86 -1.53 10.83 3.54
C ASP A 86 -2.83 10.16 4.03
N GLY A 87 -2.89 9.91 5.33
CA GLY A 87 -4.06 9.36 6.01
C GLY A 87 -5.23 10.33 6.17
N LYS A 88 -5.07 11.62 5.80
CA LYS A 88 -6.10 12.67 5.96
C LYS A 88 -6.71 12.72 7.37
N GLY A 89 -5.86 12.61 8.40
CA GLY A 89 -6.29 12.52 9.81
C GLY A 89 -7.21 13.66 10.27
N ALA A 90 -7.06 14.86 9.70
CA ALA A 90 -7.92 16.00 9.99
C ALA A 90 -9.41 15.76 9.67
N SER A 91 -9.75 14.79 8.82
CA SER A 91 -11.16 14.42 8.57
C SER A 91 -11.78 13.61 9.72
N TYR A 92 -10.97 13.06 10.63
CA TYR A 92 -11.41 12.22 11.76
C TYR A 92 -11.31 12.92 13.12
N TRP A 93 -10.42 13.92 13.26
CA TRP A 93 -10.24 14.62 14.53
C TRP A 93 -11.45 15.49 14.87
N ASP A 94 -11.97 15.34 16.08
CA ASP A 94 -13.27 15.86 16.51
C ASP A 94 -13.21 16.96 17.59
N GLY A 95 -12.02 17.41 18.00
CA GLY A 95 -11.84 18.59 18.86
C GLY A 95 -10.96 18.35 20.07
#